data_AF-A0AAU5ZES3-F1
#
_entry.id   AF-A0AAU5ZES3-F1
#
_cell.length_a   1.000
_cell.length_b   1.000
_cell.length_c   1.000
_cell.angle_alpha   90.00
_cell.angle_beta   90.00
_cell.angle_gamma   90.00
#
_symmetry.space_group_name_H-M   'P 1'
#
loop_
_entity.id
_entity.type
_entity.pdbx_description
1 polymer ?
#
loop_
_entity_poly.entity_id
_entity_poly.type
_entity_poly.pdbx_seq_one_letter_code
_entity_poly.pdbx_strand_id
1 'polypeptide(L)'
;MTDAVQGGMEWVPRFGMLEVPRERAELIRGLFELAAWVADHPELPVPAVRAVVWPSSRNTDFSAACSEVDQVGAALGVQPELRGGHYDVSTEFGPVEITSFAISSETMAAHTAHMSYAENVQPEPIAAPEAGVAR
;
A
#
# COMPACT_ATOMS: atom_id res chain seq x y z
N MET A 1 -14.33 -26.53 -4.16
CA MET A 1 -15.55 -25.69 -4.07
C MET A 1 -15.12 -24.28 -4.38
N THR A 2 -15.38 -23.82 -5.59
CA THR A 2 -15.13 -22.44 -6.02
C THR A 2 -16.20 -21.57 -5.37
N ASP A 3 -15.80 -20.66 -4.48
CA ASP A 3 -16.70 -19.60 -4.03
C ASP A 3 -17.01 -18.75 -5.26
N ALA A 4 -18.25 -18.84 -5.72
CA ALA A 4 -18.76 -17.94 -6.73
C ALA A 4 -18.81 -16.56 -6.09
N VAL A 5 -17.89 -15.67 -6.49
CA VAL A 5 -17.92 -14.26 -6.15
C VAL A 5 -19.32 -13.76 -6.51
N GLN A 6 -20.15 -13.49 -5.49
CA GLN A 6 -21.52 -13.03 -5.68
C GLN A 6 -21.46 -11.62 -6.26
N GLY A 7 -21.50 -11.53 -7.60
CA GLY A 7 -21.65 -10.27 -8.31
C GLY A 7 -23.07 -9.75 -8.12
N GLY A 8 -23.21 -8.73 -7.28
CA GLY A 8 -24.41 -7.90 -7.20
C GLY A 8 -24.22 -6.62 -8.02
N MET A 9 -25.32 -6.01 -8.47
CA MET A 9 -25.25 -4.66 -9.03
C MET A 9 -25.11 -3.67 -7.87
N GLU A 10 -24.00 -2.94 -7.79
CA GLU A 10 -23.80 -1.86 -6.82
C GLU A 10 -23.66 -0.52 -7.53
N TRP A 11 -24.18 0.54 -6.91
CA TRP A 11 -24.10 1.89 -7.46
C TRP A 11 -22.73 2.51 -7.16
N VAL A 12 -22.07 3.00 -8.20
CA VAL A 12 -20.75 3.62 -8.16
C VAL A 12 -20.87 5.08 -8.63
N PRO A 13 -20.40 6.08 -7.84
CA PRO A 13 -20.42 7.48 -8.27
C PRO A 13 -19.69 7.69 -9.61
N ARG A 14 -20.27 8.50 -10.50
CA ARG A 14 -19.89 8.73 -11.92
C ARG A 14 -19.96 7.54 -12.88
N PHE A 15 -19.90 6.29 -12.41
CA PHE A 15 -19.97 5.12 -13.28
C PHE A 15 -21.37 4.48 -13.35
N GLY A 16 -22.29 4.85 -12.46
CA GLY A 16 -23.65 4.32 -12.44
C GLY A 16 -23.74 2.97 -11.74
N MET A 17 -24.73 2.15 -12.10
CA MET A 17 -24.80 0.77 -11.60
C MET A 17 -23.71 -0.04 -12.31
N LEU A 18 -22.75 -0.56 -11.55
CA LEU A 18 -21.74 -1.48 -12.04
C LEU A 18 -21.96 -2.86 -11.41
N GLU A 19 -21.88 -3.91 -12.23
CA GLU A 19 -21.72 -5.26 -11.71
C GLU A 19 -20.28 -5.43 -11.23
N VAL A 20 -20.09 -5.21 -9.94
CA VAL A 20 -18.80 -5.39 -9.27
C VAL A 20 -19.00 -6.23 -8.02
N PRO A 21 -18.04 -7.12 -7.70
CA PRO A 21 -17.99 -7.74 -6.38
C PRO A 21 -18.05 -6.69 -5.28
N ARG A 22 -18.76 -7.01 -4.19
CA ARG A 22 -18.96 -6.13 -3.04
C ARG A 22 -17.67 -5.48 -2.53
N GLU A 23 -16.58 -6.23 -2.42
CA GLU A 23 -15.28 -5.69 -1.98
C GLU A 23 -14.77 -4.55 -2.87
N ARG A 24 -14.98 -4.65 -4.19
CA ARG A 24 -14.61 -3.58 -5.12
C ARG A 24 -15.52 -2.37 -4.96
N ALA A 25 -16.82 -2.59 -4.73
CA ALA A 25 -17.77 -1.51 -4.51
C ALA A 25 -17.46 -0.74 -3.20
N GLU A 26 -17.17 -1.44 -2.11
CA GLU A 26 -16.76 -0.86 -0.84
C GLU A 26 -15.46 -0.03 -0.98
N LEU A 27 -14.45 -0.56 -1.69
CA LEU A 27 -13.23 0.19 -1.99
C LEU A 27 -13.50 1.47 -2.78
N ILE A 28 -14.28 1.38 -3.86
CA ILE A 28 -14.60 2.54 -4.70
C ILE A 28 -15.35 3.59 -3.88
N ARG A 29 -16.33 3.17 -3.07
CA ARG A 29 -17.06 4.07 -2.18
C ARG A 29 -16.12 4.79 -1.21
N GLY A 30 -15.20 4.08 -0.56
CA GLY A 30 -14.22 4.69 0.34
C GLY A 30 -13.33 5.74 -0.34
N LEU A 31 -12.93 5.50 -1.59
CA LEU A 31 -12.17 6.48 -2.38
C LEU A 31 -12.97 7.76 -2.67
N PHE A 32 -14.28 7.63 -2.93
CA PHE A 32 -15.15 8.81 -3.09
C PHE A 32 -15.39 9.55 -1.78
N GLU A 33 -15.55 8.83 -0.66
CA GLU A 33 -15.66 9.45 0.66
C GLU A 33 -14.38 10.21 1.03
N LEU A 34 -13.20 9.66 0.72
CA LEU A 34 -11.92 10.35 0.88
C LEU A 34 -11.84 11.60 0.00
N ALA A 35 -12.25 11.50 -1.27
CA ALA A 35 -12.27 12.65 -2.18
C ALA A 35 -13.19 13.77 -1.68
N ALA A 36 -14.36 13.42 -1.13
CA ALA A 36 -15.27 14.38 -0.50
C ALA A 36 -14.63 15.04 0.72
N TRP A 37 -14.00 14.25 1.60
CA TRP A 37 -13.30 14.79 2.77
C TRP A 37 -12.19 15.80 2.39
N VAL A 38 -11.40 15.51 1.34
CA VAL A 38 -10.37 16.44 0.83
C VAL A 38 -11.00 17.73 0.29
N ALA A 39 -12.15 17.64 -0.38
CA ALA A 39 -12.86 18.83 -0.88
C ALA A 39 -13.44 19.69 0.25
N ASP A 40 -13.91 19.06 1.33
CA ASP A 40 -14.56 19.72 2.45
C ASP A 40 -13.57 20.39 3.43
N HIS A 41 -12.28 20.04 3.37
CA HIS A 41 -11.24 20.54 4.28
C HIS A 41 -10.07 21.23 3.54
N PRO A 42 -10.32 22.31 2.77
CA PRO A 42 -9.29 23.00 1.99
C PRO A 42 -8.19 23.68 2.84
N GLU A 43 -8.42 23.83 4.14
CA GLU A 43 -7.44 24.35 5.10
C GLU A 43 -6.34 23.35 5.45
N LEU A 44 -6.53 22.07 5.14
CA LEU A 44 -5.57 21.01 5.43
C LEU A 44 -4.64 20.74 4.23
N PRO A 45 -3.40 20.27 4.46
CA PRO A 45 -2.55 19.79 3.38
C PRO A 45 -3.19 18.62 2.62
N VAL A 46 -3.00 18.59 1.30
CA VAL A 46 -3.49 17.50 0.44
C VAL A 46 -2.78 16.19 0.81
N PRO A 47 -3.51 15.10 1.08
CA PRO A 47 -2.91 13.82 1.41
C PRO A 47 -2.27 13.14 0.20
N ALA A 48 -1.15 12.45 0.40
CA ALA A 48 -0.66 11.45 -0.52
C ALA A 48 -1.39 10.13 -0.30
N VAL A 49 -1.80 9.44 -1.37
CA VAL A 49 -2.54 8.18 -1.28
C VAL A 49 -1.73 7.09 -1.98
N ARG A 50 -1.50 5.97 -1.28
CA ARG A 50 -0.79 4.81 -1.82
C ARG A 50 -1.65 3.55 -1.68
N ALA A 51 -2.10 3.00 -2.80
CA ALA A 51 -2.83 1.74 -2.88
C ALA A 51 -1.87 0.60 -3.23
N VAL A 52 -1.83 -0.44 -2.38
CA VAL A 52 -0.95 -1.60 -2.58
C VAL A 52 -1.78 -2.81 -3.01
N VAL A 53 -1.47 -3.36 -4.18
CA VAL A 53 -1.99 -4.63 -4.65
C VAL A 53 -1.00 -5.70 -4.22
N TRP A 54 -1.41 -6.56 -3.29
CA TRP A 54 -0.55 -7.59 -2.76
C TRP A 54 -0.64 -8.88 -3.57
N PRO A 55 0.49 -9.43 -4.05
CA PRO A 55 0.52 -10.80 -4.54
C PRO A 55 -0.03 -11.77 -3.48
N SER A 56 -0.82 -12.73 -3.92
CA SER A 56 -1.36 -13.83 -3.11
C SER A 56 -0.23 -14.79 -2.71
N SER A 57 0.73 -15.00 -3.61
CA SER A 57 1.92 -15.83 -3.39
C SER A 57 3.03 -15.12 -2.61
N ARG A 58 2.75 -13.93 -2.04
CA ARG A 58 3.74 -13.21 -1.23
C ARG A 58 4.22 -14.07 -0.07
N ASN A 59 5.52 -14.03 0.21
CA ASN A 59 6.20 -14.79 1.28
C ASN A 59 6.23 -16.32 1.13
N THR A 60 5.65 -16.89 0.06
CA THR A 60 5.67 -18.35 -0.17
C THR A 60 6.52 -18.72 -1.38
N ASP A 61 6.30 -18.05 -2.51
CA ASP A 61 7.03 -18.28 -3.75
C ASP A 61 7.30 -16.94 -4.44
N PHE A 62 8.57 -16.56 -4.48
CA PHE A 62 9.01 -15.31 -5.09
C PHE A 62 8.74 -15.29 -6.60
N SER A 63 8.96 -16.41 -7.30
CA SER A 63 8.73 -16.47 -8.75
C SER A 63 7.24 -16.33 -9.08
N ALA A 64 6.38 -16.99 -8.31
CA ALA A 64 4.93 -16.84 -8.45
C ALA A 64 4.47 -15.42 -8.11
N ALA A 65 5.01 -14.83 -7.04
CA ALA A 65 4.71 -13.44 -6.67
C ALA A 65 5.14 -12.46 -7.77
N CYS A 66 6.32 -12.65 -8.40
CA CYS A 66 6.74 -11.85 -9.55
C CYS A 66 5.77 -11.96 -10.73
N SER A 67 5.27 -13.16 -11.02
CA SER A 67 4.27 -13.35 -12.09
C SER A 67 2.93 -12.63 -11.80
N GLU A 68 2.56 -12.49 -10.53
CA GLU A 68 1.39 -11.67 -10.14
C GLU A 68 1.68 -10.17 -10.26
N VAL A 69 2.91 -9.72 -9.94
CA VAL A 69 3.36 -8.35 -10.20
C VAL A 69 3.34 -8.04 -11.69
N ASP A 70 3.76 -8.98 -12.55
CA ASP A 70 3.71 -8.84 -14.02
C ASP A 70 2.28 -8.64 -14.52
N GLN A 71 1.29 -9.35 -13.95
CA GLN A 71 -0.12 -9.17 -14.29
C GLN A 71 -0.62 -7.76 -13.94
N VAL A 72 -0.21 -7.24 -12.78
CA VAL A 72 -0.52 -5.84 -12.40
C VAL A 72 0.17 -4.87 -13.35
N GLY A 73 1.45 -5.08 -13.67
CA GLY A 73 2.20 -4.24 -14.60
C GLY A 73 1.57 -4.21 -15.99
N ALA A 74 1.14 -5.36 -16.51
CA ALA A 74 0.41 -5.46 -17.78
C ALA A 74 -0.91 -4.67 -17.76
N ALA A 75 -1.66 -4.71 -16.65
CA ALA A 75 -2.89 -3.95 -16.49
C ALA A 75 -2.65 -2.43 -16.39
N LEU A 76 -1.52 -2.03 -15.80
CA LEU A 76 -1.11 -0.61 -15.68
C LEU A 76 -0.39 -0.09 -16.93
N GLY A 77 0.05 -0.97 -17.84
CA GLY A 77 0.90 -0.60 -18.97
C GLY A 77 2.32 -0.22 -18.57
N VAL A 78 2.80 -0.69 -17.40
CA VAL A 78 4.13 -0.39 -16.85
C VAL A 78 4.90 -1.69 -16.68
N GLN A 79 6.17 -1.70 -17.09
CA GLN A 79 7.04 -2.86 -16.89
C GLN A 79 7.55 -2.89 -15.45
N PRO A 80 7.42 -4.01 -14.73
CA PRO A 80 8.02 -4.14 -13.41
C PRO A 80 9.55 -4.16 -13.48
N GLU A 81 10.18 -3.78 -12.38
CA GLU A 81 11.63 -3.72 -12.26
C GLU A 81 12.12 -4.42 -10.99
N LEU A 82 13.30 -5.05 -11.08
CA LEU A 82 13.99 -5.62 -9.92
C LEU A 82 15.01 -4.61 -9.37
N ARG A 83 14.79 -4.12 -8.15
CA ARG A 83 15.67 -3.17 -7.46
C ARG A 83 15.87 -3.58 -6.00
N GLY A 84 17.12 -3.81 -5.58
CA GLY A 84 17.42 -4.14 -4.18
C GLY A 84 16.73 -5.42 -3.66
N GLY A 85 16.41 -6.36 -4.55
CA GLY A 85 15.65 -7.58 -4.23
C GLY A 85 14.15 -7.37 -4.02
N HIS A 86 13.64 -6.19 -4.38
CA HIS A 86 12.23 -5.92 -4.59
C HIS A 86 11.96 -5.99 -6.10
N TYR A 87 10.98 -6.78 -6.50
CA TYR A 87 10.45 -6.78 -7.85
C TYR A 87 9.12 -6.02 -7.82
N ASP A 88 9.09 -4.81 -8.34
CA ASP A 88 7.96 -3.90 -8.15
C ASP A 88 7.51 -3.22 -9.44
N VAL A 89 6.25 -2.82 -9.42
CA VAL A 89 5.65 -1.93 -10.42
C VAL A 89 4.83 -0.88 -9.71
N SER A 90 4.90 0.35 -10.18
CA SER A 90 4.05 1.44 -9.71
C SER A 90 3.68 2.39 -10.83
N THR A 91 2.54 3.06 -10.66
CA THR A 91 2.17 4.21 -11.47
C THR A 91 1.36 5.18 -10.62
N GLU A 92 1.30 6.43 -11.06
CA GLU A 92 0.63 7.52 -10.36
C GLU A 92 -0.52 8.10 -11.19
N PHE A 93 -1.63 8.37 -10.52
CA PHE A 93 -2.76 9.14 -11.04
C PHE A 93 -2.81 10.49 -10.31
N GLY A 94 -1.89 11.40 -10.67
CA GLY A 94 -1.63 12.59 -9.84
C GLY A 94 -1.03 12.18 -8.50
N PRO A 95 -1.51 12.65 -7.33
CA PRO A 95 -0.95 12.30 -6.01
C PRO A 95 -1.36 10.91 -5.50
N VAL A 96 -2.00 10.09 -6.34
CA VAL A 96 -2.47 8.74 -5.99
C VAL A 96 -1.58 7.70 -6.65
N GLU A 97 -0.78 6.99 -5.87
CA GLU A 97 0.07 5.89 -6.33
C GLU A 97 -0.71 4.55 -6.24
N ILE A 98 -0.61 3.73 -7.29
CA ILE A 98 -0.90 2.29 -7.21
C ILE A 98 0.40 1.51 -7.40
N THR A 99 0.62 0.49 -6.59
CA THR A 99 1.84 -0.31 -6.60
C THR A 99 1.57 -1.78 -6.30
N SER A 100 2.39 -2.66 -6.87
CA SER A 100 2.48 -4.08 -6.52
C SER A 100 3.94 -4.47 -6.45
N PHE A 101 4.30 -5.33 -5.50
CA PHE A 101 5.68 -5.77 -5.35
C PHE A 101 5.81 -7.16 -4.72
N ALA A 102 6.90 -7.83 -5.09
CA ALA A 102 7.38 -9.06 -4.48
C ALA A 102 8.77 -8.81 -3.87
N ILE A 103 9.04 -9.43 -2.72
CA ILE A 103 10.34 -9.30 -2.03
C ILE A 103 11.01 -10.67 -2.03
N SER A 104 12.28 -10.72 -2.42
CA SER A 104 13.05 -11.96 -2.43
C SER A 104 13.24 -12.54 -1.01
N SER A 105 13.44 -13.86 -0.92
CA SER A 105 13.72 -14.52 0.37
C SER A 105 15.01 -14.02 1.01
N GLU A 106 16.03 -13.71 0.21
CA GLU A 106 17.29 -13.13 0.67
C GLU A 106 17.06 -11.75 1.30
N THR A 107 16.32 -10.87 0.62
CA THR A 107 15.97 -9.55 1.16
C THR A 107 15.14 -9.67 2.44
N MET A 108 14.17 -10.58 2.48
CA MET A 108 13.37 -10.83 3.69
C MET A 108 14.21 -11.39 4.84
N ALA A 109 15.19 -12.25 4.56
CA ALA A 109 16.11 -12.78 5.57
C ALA A 109 17.03 -11.67 6.11
N ALA A 110 17.57 -10.82 5.22
CA ALA A 110 18.36 -9.66 5.61
C ALA A 110 17.56 -8.68 6.46
N HIS A 111 16.30 -8.39 6.07
CA HIS A 111 15.39 -7.56 6.85
C HIS A 111 15.10 -8.19 8.22
N THR A 112 14.83 -9.49 8.27
CA THR A 112 14.58 -10.21 9.53
C THR A 112 15.80 -10.15 10.46
N ALA A 113 17.00 -10.36 9.93
CA ALA A 113 18.24 -10.22 10.70
C ALA A 113 18.42 -8.79 11.22
N HIS A 114 18.17 -7.78 10.38
CA HIS A 114 18.21 -6.38 10.80
C HIS A 114 17.20 -6.08 11.91
N MET A 115 15.94 -6.49 11.74
CA MET A 115 14.88 -6.29 12.73
C MET A 115 15.14 -7.06 14.03
N SER A 116 15.83 -8.20 13.98
CA SER A 116 16.22 -8.93 15.19
C SER A 116 17.22 -8.16 16.07
N TYR A 117 17.94 -7.20 15.48
CA TYR A 117 18.83 -6.31 16.23
C TYR A 117 18.16 -4.98 16.62
N ALA A 118 16.96 -4.68 16.12
CA ALA A 118 16.26 -3.44 16.43
C ALA A 118 16.10 -3.28 17.95
N GLU A 119 16.20 -2.04 18.43
CA GLU A 119 16.05 -1.67 19.84
C GLU A 119 17.17 -2.14 20.79
N ASN A 120 18.18 -2.89 20.33
CA ASN A 120 19.33 -3.26 21.19
C ASN A 120 20.21 -2.06 21.57
N VAL A 121 20.19 -0.98 20.79
CA VAL A 121 20.92 0.25 21.08
C VAL A 121 19.92 1.37 21.31
N GLN A 122 19.93 1.94 22.52
CA GLN A 122 19.05 3.04 22.92
C GLN A 122 19.87 4.33 23.04
N PRO A 123 19.34 5.49 22.61
CA PRO A 123 19.99 6.76 22.88
C PRO A 123 20.05 7.01 24.39
N GLU A 124 21.08 7.71 24.84
CA GLU A 124 21.11 8.21 26.22
C GLU A 124 19.89 9.12 26.44
N PRO A 125 19.18 9.00 27.57
CA PRO A 125 18.07 9.88 27.87
C PRO A 125 18.53 11.34 27.78
N ILE A 126 17.87 12.12 26.94
CA ILE A 126 18.10 13.57 26.93
C ILE A 126 17.58 14.08 28.27
N ALA A 127 18.50 14.46 29.16
CA ALA A 127 18.15 15.06 30.44
C ALA A 127 17.24 16.26 30.18
N ALA A 128 16.07 16.27 30.85
CA ALA A 128 15.17 17.42 30.77
C ALA A 128 15.93 18.67 31.22
N PRO A 129 15.75 19.82 30.56
CA PRO A 129 16.40 21.05 30.99
C PRO A 129 16.01 21.32 32.44
N GLU A 130 17.01 21.41 33.32
CA GLU A 130 16.79 21.73 34.73
C GLU A 130 16.00 23.03 34.80
N ALA A 131 14.79 22.97 35.34
CA ALA A 131 13.99 24.15 35.63
C ALA A 131 14.82 25.02 36.60
N GLY A 132 15.44 26.05 36.04
CA GLY A 132 16.36 26.91 36.76
C GLY A 132 15.73 27.39 38.08
N VAL A 133 16.42 27.09 39.17
CA VAL A 133 16.12 27.65 40.49
C VAL A 133 16.30 29.16 40.38
N ALA A 134 15.18 29.88 40.25
CA ALA A 134 15.14 31.32 40.44
C ALA A 134 15.47 31.61 41.92
N ARG A 135 16.57 32.33 42.15
CA ARG A 135 16.89 32.94 43.44
C ARG A 135 16.43 34.40 43.45
#